data_AF-A0A0C9WLJ1-F1
#
_entry.id   AF-A0A0C9WLJ1-F1
#
_cell.length_a   1.000
_cell.length_b   1.000
_cell.length_c   1.000
_cell.angle_alpha   90.00
_cell.angle_beta   90.00
_cell.angle_gamma   90.00
#
_symmetry.space_group_name_H-M   'P 1'
#
loop_
_entity.id
_entity.type
_entity.pdbx_description
1 polymer ?
#
loop_
_entity_poly.entity_id
_entity_poly.type
_entity_poly.pdbx_seq_one_letter_code
_entity_poly.pdbx_strand_id
1 'polypeptide(L)'
;VQHCYRQGTPTNFWDEFSHNGQRLCFTKIVQRLSERRKDEDQATAEQARAEYGADFLSFFSYKKNGVSHIKTKPSDIVKMYRLLKGISGVDSDGED
;
A
#
# COMPACT_ATOMS: atom_id res chain seq x y z
N VAL A 1 1.06 15.22 2.47
CA VAL A 1 1.83 15.52 1.24
C VAL A 1 2.10 14.22 0.51
N GLN A 2 1.43 13.97 -0.62
CA GLN A 2 1.55 12.74 -1.40
C GLN A 2 2.85 12.78 -2.23
N HIS A 3 3.95 12.32 -1.64
CA HIS A 3 5.31 12.37 -2.19
C HIS A 3 5.66 11.23 -3.17
N CYS A 4 4.75 10.80 -4.06
CA CYS A 4 5.00 9.61 -4.89
C CYS A 4 4.99 9.83 -6.41
N TYR A 5 5.35 11.03 -6.91
CA TYR A 5 5.41 11.26 -8.37
C TYR A 5 6.67 11.95 -8.90
N ARG A 6 7.71 12.21 -8.08
CA ARG A 6 8.84 13.04 -8.53
C ARG A 6 10.23 12.62 -8.03
N GLN A 7 10.56 11.33 -8.04
CA GLN A 7 11.93 10.88 -7.80
C GLN A 7 12.54 10.16 -9.01
N GLY A 8 12.41 10.75 -10.20
CA GLY A 8 13.03 10.23 -11.41
C GLY A 8 13.02 11.23 -12.56
N THR A 9 13.95 11.07 -13.50
CA THR A 9 13.89 11.75 -14.79
C THR A 9 12.92 10.99 -15.71
N PRO A 10 12.36 11.64 -16.75
CA PRO A 10 11.58 10.95 -17.77
C PRO A 10 12.34 9.77 -18.41
N THR A 11 13.67 9.87 -18.50
CA THR A 11 14.54 8.80 -18.98
C THR A 11 14.44 7.57 -18.10
N ASN A 12 14.61 7.71 -16.78
CA ASN A 12 14.52 6.58 -15.84
C ASN A 12 13.15 5.90 -15.90
N PHE A 13 12.08 6.69 -16.04
CA PHE A 13 10.73 6.14 -16.21
C PHE A 13 10.62 5.30 -17.49
N TRP A 14 11.12 5.80 -18.61
CA TRP A 14 11.05 5.04 -19.86
C TRP A 14 12.04 3.87 -19.91
N ASP A 15 13.19 3.93 -19.24
CA ASP A 15 14.09 2.79 -19.09
C ASP A 15 13.40 1.63 -18.37
N GLU A 16 12.59 1.95 -17.36
CA GLU A 16 11.83 0.97 -16.59
C GLU A 16 10.60 0.41 -17.34
N PHE A 17 9.93 1.27 -18.13
CA PHE A 17 8.71 0.93 -18.85
C PHE A 17 8.91 0.77 -20.35
N SER A 18 10.13 0.47 -20.79
CA SER A 18 10.42 0.03 -22.16
C SER A 18 10.94 -1.40 -22.16
N HIS A 19 10.58 -2.16 -23.17
CA HIS A 19 11.08 -3.50 -23.42
C HIS A 19 11.56 -3.58 -24.86
N ASN A 20 12.82 -3.98 -25.08
CA ASN A 20 13.45 -4.05 -26.41
C ASN A 20 13.35 -2.75 -27.21
N GLY A 21 13.51 -1.60 -26.55
CA GLY A 21 13.41 -0.27 -27.19
C GLY A 21 11.99 0.20 -27.50
N GLN A 22 10.96 -0.59 -27.17
CA GLN A 22 9.56 -0.20 -27.31
C GLN A 22 8.95 0.13 -25.95
N ARG A 23 8.29 1.29 -25.86
CA ARG A 23 7.55 1.71 -24.66
C ARG A 23 6.33 0.83 -24.45
N LEU A 24 6.10 0.40 -23.20
CA LEU A 24 4.88 -0.30 -22.82
C LEU A 24 3.67 0.62 -22.98
N CYS A 25 2.52 0.05 -23.35
CA CYS A 25 1.28 0.80 -23.38
C CYS A 25 0.85 1.20 -21.96
N PHE A 26 0.10 2.29 -21.85
CA PHE A 26 -0.30 2.88 -20.57
C PHE A 26 -0.94 1.85 -19.62
N THR A 27 -1.84 1.01 -20.12
CA THR A 27 -2.50 -0.03 -19.31
C THR A 27 -1.52 -1.03 -18.71
N LYS A 28 -0.46 -1.40 -19.44
CA LYS A 28 0.59 -2.31 -18.94
C LYS A 28 1.46 -1.65 -17.89
N ILE A 29 1.76 -0.36 -18.06
CA ILE A 29 2.48 0.43 -17.05
C ILE A 29 1.67 0.48 -15.75
N VAL A 30 0.39 0.82 -15.83
CA VAL A 30 -0.51 0.87 -14.67
C VAL A 30 -0.65 -0.50 -14.00
N GLN A 31 -0.80 -1.57 -14.78
CA GLN A 31 -0.85 -2.93 -14.26
C GLN A 31 0.41 -3.26 -13.44
N ARG A 32 1.60 -3.01 -14.01
CA ARG A 32 2.88 -3.29 -13.35
C ARG A 32 3.07 -2.46 -12.07
N LEU A 33 2.67 -1.19 -12.10
CA LEU A 33 2.67 -0.33 -10.91
C LEU A 33 1.69 -0.81 -9.84
N SER A 34 0.55 -1.37 -10.24
CA SER A 34 -0.42 -1.96 -9.30
C SER A 34 0.12 -3.23 -8.66
N GLU A 35 0.76 -4.11 -9.45
CA GLU A 35 1.40 -5.32 -8.94
C GLU A 35 2.49 -4.98 -7.92
N ARG A 36 3.40 -4.04 -8.25
CA ARG A 36 4.42 -3.59 -7.30
C ARG A 36 3.85 -3.03 -6.01
N ARG A 37 2.82 -2.18 -6.10
CA ARG A 37 2.15 -1.66 -4.90
C ARG A 37 1.56 -2.76 -4.04
N LYS A 38 1.00 -3.82 -4.66
CA LYS A 38 0.50 -4.98 -3.90
C LYS A 38 1.63 -5.72 -3.19
N ASP A 39 2.78 -5.91 -3.86
CA ASP A 39 3.94 -6.59 -3.27
C ASP A 39 4.53 -5.77 -2.10
N GLU A 40 4.66 -4.45 -2.29
CA GLU A 40 5.08 -3.51 -1.24
C GLU A 40 4.11 -3.50 -0.06
N ASP A 41 2.79 -3.48 -0.35
CA ASP A 41 1.76 -3.52 0.67
C ASP A 41 1.79 -4.85 1.45
N GLN A 42 2.02 -5.97 0.76
CA GLN A 42 2.16 -7.28 1.37
C GLN A 42 3.36 -7.32 2.32
N ALA A 43 4.55 -6.90 1.87
CA ALA A 43 5.76 -6.86 2.69
C ALA A 43 5.57 -5.96 3.92
N THR A 44 4.94 -4.80 3.75
CA THR A 44 4.65 -3.87 4.86
C THR A 44 3.62 -4.44 5.82
N ALA A 45 2.59 -5.15 5.33
CA ALA A 45 1.60 -5.80 6.17
C ALA A 45 2.21 -6.95 6.99
N GLU A 46 3.14 -7.71 6.41
CA GLU A 46 3.90 -8.74 7.12
C GLU A 46 4.80 -8.12 8.20
N GLN A 47 5.47 -7.01 7.90
CA GLN A 47 6.22 -6.25 8.89
C GLN A 47 5.32 -5.79 10.04
N ALA A 48 4.13 -5.25 9.75
CA ALA A 48 3.19 -4.83 10.78
C ALA A 48 2.73 -6.01 11.67
N ARG A 49 2.49 -7.18 11.07
CA ARG A 49 2.16 -8.41 11.83
C ARG A 49 3.32 -8.83 12.74
N ALA A 50 4.54 -8.78 12.25
CA ALA A 50 5.73 -9.13 13.02
C ALA A 50 5.98 -8.13 14.16
N GLU A 51 5.80 -6.84 13.90
CA GLU A 51 6.07 -5.78 14.88
C GLU A 51 5.05 -5.76 16.02
N TYR A 52 3.76 -5.82 15.70
CA TYR A 52 2.70 -5.72 16.72
C TYR A 52 2.38 -7.06 17.37
N GLY A 53 2.71 -8.19 16.74
CA GLY A 53 2.61 -9.52 17.33
C GLY A 53 1.27 -9.77 18.04
N ALA A 54 1.32 -9.90 19.37
CA ALA A 54 0.14 -10.14 20.21
C ALA A 54 -0.89 -8.98 20.16
N ASP A 55 -0.42 -7.75 20.00
CA ASP A 55 -1.27 -6.56 19.96
C ASP A 55 -1.87 -6.31 18.56
N PHE A 56 -1.50 -7.12 17.55
CA PHE A 56 -1.99 -6.94 16.19
C PHE A 56 -3.52 -6.92 16.12
N LEU A 57 -4.20 -7.79 16.88
CA LEU A 57 -5.66 -7.83 16.96
C LEU A 57 -6.27 -6.53 17.51
N SER A 58 -5.60 -5.90 18.46
CA SER A 58 -6.08 -4.66 19.09
C SER A 58 -6.04 -3.49 18.11
N PHE A 59 -4.92 -3.37 17.39
CA PHE A 59 -4.69 -2.24 16.48
C PHE A 59 -5.23 -2.45 15.06
N PHE A 60 -5.31 -3.68 14.59
CA PHE A 60 -5.68 -4.01 13.21
C PHE A 60 -7.02 -4.76 13.15
N SER A 61 -8.02 -4.28 13.88
CA SER A 61 -9.39 -4.78 13.80
C SER A 61 -10.40 -3.69 13.44
N TYR A 62 -11.61 -4.11 13.07
CA TYR A 62 -12.77 -3.26 12.85
C TYR A 62 -14.00 -3.94 13.46
N LYS A 63 -15.00 -3.15 13.85
CA LYS A 63 -16.26 -3.69 14.38
C LYS A 63 -17.31 -3.78 13.28
N LYS A 64 -17.96 -4.93 13.16
CA LYS A 64 -19.13 -5.13 12.29
C LYS A 64 -20.19 -5.88 13.08
N ASN A 65 -21.40 -5.33 13.16
CA ASN A 65 -22.52 -5.89 13.93
C ASN A 65 -22.16 -6.27 15.38
N GLY A 66 -21.35 -5.43 16.05
CA GLY A 66 -20.90 -5.67 17.42
C GLY A 66 -19.77 -6.71 17.57
N VAL A 67 -19.36 -7.37 16.48
CA VAL A 67 -18.27 -8.35 16.46
C VAL A 67 -16.98 -7.68 15.96
N SER A 68 -15.86 -7.96 16.61
CA SER A 68 -14.54 -7.49 16.16
C SER A 68 -13.97 -8.44 15.11
N HIS A 69 -13.56 -7.88 13.97
CA HIS A 69 -12.97 -8.60 12.85
C HIS A 69 -11.56 -8.07 12.58
N ILE A 70 -10.62 -8.99 12.37
CA ILE A 70 -9.23 -8.63 12.02
C ILE A 70 -9.18 -8.16 10.57
N LYS A 71 -8.43 -7.08 10.31
CA LYS A 71 -8.09 -6.65 8.96
C LYS A 71 -7.17 -7.68 8.32
N THR A 72 -7.62 -8.30 7.23
CA THR A 72 -6.85 -9.33 6.50
C THR A 72 -6.19 -8.77 5.25
N LYS A 73 -6.78 -7.73 4.63
CA LYS A 73 -6.28 -7.11 3.41
C LYS A 73 -4.99 -6.32 3.68
N PRO A 74 -3.90 -6.57 2.94
CA PRO A 74 -2.63 -5.88 3.12
C PRO A 74 -2.75 -4.36 3.03
N SER A 75 -3.51 -3.84 2.07
CA SER A 75 -3.73 -2.40 1.90
C SER A 75 -4.34 -1.73 3.14
N ASP A 76 -5.27 -2.41 3.83
CA ASP A 76 -5.93 -1.87 5.02
C ASP A 76 -5.01 -1.94 6.24
N ILE A 77 -4.19 -3.00 6.32
CA ILE A 77 -3.15 -3.13 7.33
C ILE A 77 -2.11 -2.03 7.15
N VAL A 78 -1.62 -1.78 5.94
CA VAL A 78 -0.62 -0.73 5.65
C VAL A 78 -1.15 0.66 5.96
N LYS A 79 -2.40 0.96 5.60
CA LYS A 79 -3.04 2.23 5.97
C LYS A 79 -3.02 2.44 7.48
N MET A 80 -3.44 1.44 8.25
CA MET A 80 -3.46 1.52 9.72
C MET A 80 -2.05 1.60 10.30
N TYR A 81 -1.10 0.83 9.76
CA TYR A 81 0.29 0.85 10.18
C TYR A 81 0.94 2.23 9.99
N ARG A 82 0.70 2.87 8.83
CA ARG A 82 1.17 4.24 8.57
C ARG A 82 0.54 5.27 9.51
N LEU A 83 -0.74 5.10 9.86
CA LEU A 83 -1.43 5.93 10.85
C LEU A 83 -0.79 5.79 12.23
N LEU A 84 -0.57 4.55 12.69
CA LEU A 84 0.05 4.27 13.99
C LEU A 84 1.50 4.78 14.09
N LYS A 85 2.22 4.78 12.97
CA LYS A 85 3.59 5.35 12.89
C LYS A 85 3.62 6.87 12.77
N GLY A 86 2.47 7.55 12.68
CA GLY A 86 2.40 8.99 12.49
C GLY A 86 2.88 9.48 11.12
N ILE A 87 2.90 8.59 10.12
CA ILE A 87 3.40 8.88 8.76
C ILE A 87 2.26 9.39 7.86
N SER A 88 0.98 9.19 8.23
CA SER A 88 -0.14 9.54 7.35
C SER A 88 -0.45 11.05 7.35
N GLY A 89 -0.35 11.67 6.17
CA GLY A 89 -1.23 12.77 5.81
C GLY A 89 -2.62 12.19 5.57
N VAL A 90 -3.57 12.60 6.42
CA VAL A 90 -5.02 12.34 6.43
C VAL A 90 -5.59 11.96 5.08
N ASP A 91 -6.30 10.82 5.05
CA ASP A 91 -7.58 10.61 4.35
C ASP A 91 -8.22 9.34 4.94
N SER A 92 -8.83 9.51 6.13
CA SER A 92 -9.83 8.56 6.62
C SER A 92 -11.11 8.83 5.84
N ASP A 93 -11.41 7.99 4.85
CA ASP A 93 -12.74 7.93 4.28
C ASP A 93 -13.15 6.48 4.01
N GLY A 94 -14.38 6.15 4.42
CA GLY A 94 -15.08 4.89 4.21
C GLY A 94 -15.09 3.93 5.39
N GLU A 95 -16.21 3.86 6.11
CA GLU A 95 -17.27 2.89 5.78
C GLU A 95 -18.62 3.28 6.43
N ASP A 96 -19.67 3.17 5.61
CA ASP A 96 -21.12 3.35 5.83
C ASP A 96 -21.71 2.13 6.58
#